data_AF-A0A0W0YH73-F1
#
_entry.id   AF-A0A0W0YH73-F1
#
_cell.length_a   1.000
_cell.length_b   1.000
_cell.length_c   1.000
_cell.angle_alpha   90.00
_cell.angle_beta   90.00
_cell.angle_gamma   90.00
#
_symmetry.space_group_name_H-M   'P 1'
#
loop_
_entity.id
_entity.type
_entity.pdbx_description
1 polymer ?
#
loop_
_entity_poly.entity_id
_entity_poly.type
_entity_poly.pdbx_seq_one_letter_code
_entity_poly.pdbx_strand_id
1 'polypeptide(L)'
;MQIQSTHVQKIQNELELKIDDYPGGIAIWGALPALIDTSHQSFDRGVHVHARRRDGQKKVIDQTYGVVHCYYQNHYFTITELDAVAFTMASIFNIKLLALQCEWCKSDIIAHGLNSVIPSHQHGCQNCGHTNYTIDYCIANPLVKLKFLLNDLAIQREVLIPNRVINLDLRWFEEGFQIWGSNPAIIWTSPKPEESALHVHGFEQGNKRVVDNTYGEVILHGESLNIQMIRVLQIQMNLKLIYSQLDTIHCPRCNEPIFDTALKAVIPSTEKFCTQCEYKFATHKCISNPYYYLLEAFNEAYS
;
A
#
# COMPACT_ATOMS: atom_id res chain seq x y z
N MET A 1 20.98 -8.66 7.30
CA MET A 1 19.63 -8.41 6.75
C MET A 1 18.71 -9.57 7.13
N GLN A 2 18.27 -9.59 8.38
CA GLN A 2 17.17 -10.46 8.80
C GLN A 2 15.90 -9.67 8.51
N ILE A 3 15.02 -10.24 7.70
CA ILE A 3 13.65 -9.79 7.57
C ILE A 3 13.07 -9.84 9.00
N GLN A 4 12.62 -8.71 9.55
CA GLN A 4 11.89 -8.73 10.82
C GLN A 4 10.80 -9.80 10.69
N SER A 5 10.93 -10.83 11.53
CA SER A 5 10.02 -11.95 11.59
C SER A 5 8.69 -11.45 12.15
N THR A 6 7.84 -10.91 11.27
CA THR A 6 6.46 -10.64 11.60
C THR A 6 5.79 -11.97 11.90
N HIS A 7 5.47 -12.20 13.16
CA HIS A 7 4.66 -13.35 13.55
C HIS A 7 3.28 -13.19 12.88
N VAL A 8 3.01 -14.02 11.88
CA VAL A 8 1.72 -14.06 11.17
C VAL A 8 0.69 -14.75 12.06
N GLN A 9 -0.37 -14.04 12.45
CA GLN A 9 -1.48 -14.65 13.20
C GLN A 9 -2.38 -15.50 12.30
N LYS A 10 -3.20 -16.35 12.92
CA LYS A 10 -4.16 -17.22 12.25
C LYS A 10 -5.35 -16.39 11.75
N ILE A 11 -5.32 -16.04 10.47
CA ILE A 11 -6.37 -15.27 9.79
C ILE A 11 -7.68 -16.07 9.75
N GLN A 12 -8.82 -15.42 9.95
CA GLN A 12 -10.09 -15.99 9.51
C GLN A 12 -10.07 -16.05 7.99
N ASN A 13 -10.10 -17.25 7.42
CA ASN A 13 -9.75 -17.43 6.02
C ASN A 13 -10.70 -16.70 5.07
N GLU A 14 -12.00 -16.63 5.38
CA GLU A 14 -13.02 -16.19 4.44
C GLU A 14 -14.07 -15.28 5.11
N LEU A 15 -14.52 -14.27 4.36
CA LEU A 15 -15.66 -13.40 4.70
C LEU A 15 -16.66 -13.40 3.56
N GLU A 16 -17.94 -13.64 3.84
CA GLU A 16 -19.03 -13.29 2.94
C GLU A 16 -19.53 -11.87 3.22
N LEU A 17 -19.41 -10.98 2.24
CA LEU A 17 -19.76 -9.58 2.34
C LEU A 17 -20.85 -9.21 1.34
N LYS A 18 -22.08 -9.06 1.82
CA LYS A 18 -23.18 -8.47 1.02
C LYS A 18 -23.09 -6.96 1.09
N ILE A 19 -22.68 -6.32 0.00
CA ILE A 19 -22.38 -4.89 -0.03
C ILE A 19 -23.61 -4.05 0.37
N ASP A 20 -24.80 -4.48 -0.05
CA ASP A 20 -26.08 -3.80 0.22
C ASP A 20 -26.47 -3.81 1.72
N ASP A 21 -25.90 -4.72 2.52
CA ASP A 21 -26.17 -4.80 3.97
C ASP A 21 -25.43 -3.71 4.79
N TYR A 22 -24.53 -2.97 4.15
CA TYR A 22 -23.67 -1.96 4.81
C TYR A 22 -23.78 -0.57 4.17
N PRO A 23 -24.97 0.06 4.19
CA PRO A 23 -25.17 1.40 3.62
C PRO A 23 -24.43 2.51 4.39
N GLY A 24 -23.87 2.20 5.57
CA GLY A 24 -22.97 3.10 6.29
C GLY A 24 -21.56 3.19 5.72
N GLY A 25 -21.26 2.39 4.70
CA GLY A 25 -19.99 2.40 3.99
C GLY A 25 -19.13 1.18 4.29
N ILE A 26 -18.46 0.73 3.23
CA ILE A 26 -17.47 -0.34 3.20
C ILE A 26 -16.16 0.28 2.73
N ALA A 27 -15.06 -0.13 3.35
CA ALA A 27 -13.72 0.13 2.88
C ALA A 27 -12.94 -1.19 2.78
N ILE A 28 -12.29 -1.44 1.65
CA ILE A 28 -11.49 -2.65 1.43
C ILE A 28 -10.11 -2.28 0.89
N TRP A 29 -9.04 -2.86 1.45
CA TRP A 29 -7.68 -2.73 0.92
C TRP A 29 -6.87 -4.02 1.07
N GLY A 30 -5.79 -4.12 0.29
CA GLY A 30 -4.74 -5.11 0.57
C GLY A 30 -3.92 -4.66 1.77
N ALA A 31 -3.88 -5.48 2.82
CA ALA A 31 -3.10 -5.21 4.01
C ALA A 31 -1.60 -5.31 3.68
N LEU A 32 -0.86 -4.24 3.95
CA LEU A 32 0.60 -4.18 3.87
C LEU A 32 1.17 -4.02 5.28
N PRO A 33 2.37 -4.59 5.57
CA PRO A 33 3.03 -4.38 6.85
C PRO A 33 3.29 -2.89 7.08
N ALA A 34 3.40 -2.52 8.36
CA ALA A 34 3.87 -1.19 8.72
C ALA A 34 5.24 -0.95 8.10
N LEU A 35 5.46 0.27 7.60
CA LEU A 35 6.76 0.64 7.06
C LEU A 35 7.78 0.76 8.19
N ILE A 36 7.38 1.43 9.27
CA ILE A 36 8.15 1.55 10.50
C ILE A 36 7.35 0.83 11.57
N ASP A 37 7.94 -0.20 12.16
CA ASP A 37 7.38 -0.95 13.26
C ASP A 37 8.43 -1.05 14.37
N THR A 38 8.21 -0.32 15.46
CA THR A 38 9.02 -0.42 16.69
C THR A 38 8.33 -1.26 17.75
N SER A 39 7.16 -1.81 17.43
CA SER A 39 6.37 -2.64 18.33
C SER A 39 6.69 -4.12 18.12
N HIS A 40 6.20 -4.96 19.04
CA HIS A 40 6.23 -6.42 18.90
C HIS A 40 4.88 -6.98 18.44
N GLN A 41 4.03 -6.14 17.83
CA GLN A 41 2.72 -6.56 17.37
C GLN A 41 2.82 -7.40 16.11
N SER A 42 1.96 -8.42 16.03
CA SER A 42 1.79 -9.21 14.81
C SER A 42 1.11 -8.41 13.71
N PHE A 43 1.42 -8.75 12.47
CA PHE A 43 0.76 -8.20 11.29
C PHE A 43 -0.17 -9.23 10.65
N ASP A 44 -1.42 -8.83 10.43
CA ASP A 44 -2.40 -9.62 9.69
C ASP A 44 -2.33 -9.30 8.20
N ARG A 45 -1.80 -10.23 7.42
CA ARG A 45 -1.77 -10.15 5.96
C ARG A 45 -3.12 -10.59 5.38
N GLY A 46 -3.56 -9.97 4.28
CA GLY A 46 -4.83 -10.33 3.65
C GLY A 46 -5.57 -9.16 3.02
N VAL A 47 -6.88 -9.34 2.90
CA VAL A 47 -7.85 -8.32 2.53
C VAL A 47 -8.43 -7.73 3.81
N HIS A 48 -8.11 -6.48 4.09
CA HIS A 48 -8.63 -5.80 5.26
C HIS A 48 -9.96 -5.11 4.92
N VAL A 49 -10.95 -5.30 5.79
CA VAL A 49 -12.32 -4.85 5.58
C VAL A 49 -12.79 -4.02 6.75
N HIS A 50 -13.26 -2.81 6.45
CA HIS A 50 -14.14 -2.05 7.33
C HIS A 50 -15.56 -2.08 6.76
N ALA A 51 -16.57 -2.32 7.61
CA ALA A 51 -17.98 -2.20 7.20
C ALA A 51 -18.84 -1.59 8.30
N ARG A 52 -19.81 -0.75 7.91
CA ARG A 52 -20.77 -0.08 8.81
C ARG A 52 -22.20 -0.29 8.32
N ARG A 53 -23.09 -0.68 9.23
CA ARG A 53 -24.52 -0.84 8.90
C ARG A 53 -25.24 0.50 8.66
N ARG A 54 -24.76 1.59 9.24
CA ARG A 54 -25.33 2.94 9.10
C ARG A 54 -24.23 4.00 9.16
N ASP A 55 -24.44 5.13 8.50
CA ASP A 55 -23.47 6.23 8.54
C ASP A 55 -23.27 6.73 9.98
N GLY A 56 -22.03 7.08 10.31
CA GLY A 56 -21.61 7.58 11.62
C GLY A 56 -21.55 6.52 12.72
N GLN A 57 -21.97 5.27 12.46
CA GLN A 57 -21.87 4.20 13.45
C GLN A 57 -20.47 3.60 13.52
N LYS A 58 -20.19 2.93 14.65
CA LYS A 58 -18.99 2.11 14.80
C LYS A 58 -18.95 1.02 13.72
N LYS A 59 -17.73 0.69 13.31
CA LYS A 59 -17.49 -0.43 12.40
C LYS A 59 -18.03 -1.71 13.04
N VAL A 60 -18.77 -2.50 12.26
CA VAL A 60 -19.21 -3.85 12.68
C VAL A 60 -18.29 -4.94 12.13
N ILE A 61 -17.51 -4.60 11.10
CA ILE A 61 -16.37 -5.39 10.59
C ILE A 61 -15.17 -4.44 10.60
N ASP A 62 -14.07 -4.92 11.19
CA ASP A 62 -12.78 -4.24 11.30
C ASP A 62 -11.69 -5.31 11.42
N GLN A 63 -11.43 -6.02 10.32
CA GLN A 63 -10.61 -7.23 10.35
C GLN A 63 -10.02 -7.56 8.98
N THR A 64 -8.90 -8.28 9.01
CA THR A 64 -8.25 -8.85 7.83
C THR A 64 -8.68 -10.31 7.60
N TYR A 65 -8.91 -10.66 6.33
CA TYR A 65 -9.31 -12.00 5.87
C TYR A 65 -8.38 -12.48 4.75
N GLY A 66 -8.25 -13.79 4.56
CA GLY A 66 -7.50 -14.34 3.42
C GLY A 66 -8.21 -14.09 2.09
N VAL A 67 -9.54 -14.21 2.11
CA VAL A 67 -10.43 -14.07 0.97
C VAL A 67 -11.72 -13.37 1.40
N VAL A 68 -12.25 -12.49 0.54
CA VAL A 68 -13.55 -11.85 0.73
C VAL A 68 -14.43 -12.14 -0.47
N HIS A 69 -15.56 -12.78 -0.22
CA HIS A 69 -16.62 -13.05 -1.18
C HIS A 69 -17.64 -11.91 -1.16
N CYS A 70 -17.55 -11.02 -2.14
CA CYS A 70 -18.43 -9.87 -2.26
C CYS A 70 -19.66 -10.20 -3.09
N TYR A 71 -20.84 -9.91 -2.54
CA TYR A 71 -22.11 -9.97 -3.23
C TYR A 71 -22.66 -8.54 -3.35
N TYR A 72 -23.00 -8.12 -4.56
CA TYR A 72 -23.64 -6.83 -4.80
C TYR A 72 -24.70 -7.01 -5.86
N GLN A 73 -25.94 -6.68 -5.50
CA GLN A 73 -27.11 -7.02 -6.33
C GLN A 73 -27.09 -8.52 -6.67
N ASN A 74 -27.03 -8.88 -7.96
CA ASN A 74 -26.97 -10.26 -8.44
C ASN A 74 -25.57 -10.70 -8.90
N HIS A 75 -24.53 -9.94 -8.55
CA HIS A 75 -23.16 -10.24 -8.94
C HIS A 75 -22.34 -10.76 -7.75
N TYR A 76 -21.40 -11.64 -8.07
CA TYR A 76 -20.48 -12.28 -7.14
C TYR A 76 -19.03 -12.02 -7.55
N PHE A 77 -18.20 -11.62 -6.59
CA PHE A 77 -16.77 -11.40 -6.75
C PHE A 77 -15.99 -12.03 -5.61
N THR A 78 -14.83 -12.57 -5.94
CA THR A 78 -13.84 -12.98 -4.95
C THR A 78 -12.70 -11.97 -4.96
N ILE A 79 -12.36 -11.45 -3.78
CA ILE A 79 -11.17 -10.64 -3.55
C ILE A 79 -10.20 -11.51 -2.76
N THR A 80 -9.06 -11.86 -3.34
CA THR A 80 -7.98 -12.53 -2.62
C THR A 80 -6.96 -11.52 -2.10
N GLU A 81 -6.14 -11.93 -1.13
CA GLU A 81 -4.97 -11.16 -0.71
C GLU A 81 -4.11 -10.72 -1.91
N LEU A 82 -3.86 -11.62 -2.86
CA LEU A 82 -3.01 -11.34 -4.02
C LEU A 82 -3.59 -10.19 -4.87
N ASP A 83 -4.91 -10.23 -5.12
CA ASP A 83 -5.60 -9.21 -5.90
C ASP A 83 -5.54 -7.85 -5.20
N ALA A 84 -5.83 -7.86 -3.89
CA ALA A 84 -5.93 -6.65 -3.08
C ALA A 84 -4.56 -5.99 -2.89
N VAL A 85 -3.53 -6.75 -2.56
CA VAL A 85 -2.15 -6.24 -2.40
C VAL A 85 -1.63 -5.69 -3.73
N ALA A 86 -1.79 -6.43 -4.83
CA ALA A 86 -1.36 -5.96 -6.14
C ALA A 86 -2.08 -4.67 -6.57
N PHE A 87 -3.38 -4.54 -6.27
CA PHE A 87 -4.13 -3.32 -6.54
C PHE A 87 -3.57 -2.15 -5.71
N THR A 88 -3.40 -2.34 -4.40
CA THR A 88 -2.82 -1.35 -3.50
C THR A 88 -1.46 -0.85 -4.02
N MET A 89 -0.58 -1.77 -4.43
CA MET A 89 0.74 -1.44 -4.97
C MET A 89 0.67 -0.64 -6.28
N ALA A 90 -0.17 -1.06 -7.23
CA ALA A 90 -0.33 -0.38 -8.51
C ALA A 90 -0.93 1.03 -8.36
N SER A 91 -1.88 1.20 -7.43
CA SER A 91 -2.60 2.45 -7.21
C SER A 91 -1.69 3.61 -6.81
N ILE A 92 -0.57 3.33 -6.13
CA ILE A 92 0.38 4.36 -5.68
C ILE A 92 1.09 5.05 -6.84
N PHE A 93 1.40 4.31 -7.90
CA PHE A 93 2.12 4.85 -9.05
C PHE A 93 1.22 5.47 -10.11
N ASN A 94 -0.10 5.54 -9.86
CA ASN A 94 -1.11 6.04 -10.80
C ASN A 94 -1.02 5.37 -12.20
N ILE A 95 -0.77 4.05 -12.21
CA ILE A 95 -0.63 3.29 -13.45
C ILE A 95 -2.01 2.84 -13.92
N LYS A 96 -2.22 2.82 -15.25
CA LYS A 96 -3.44 2.30 -15.87
C LYS A 96 -3.64 0.83 -15.50
N LEU A 97 -4.74 0.55 -14.80
CA LEU A 97 -5.18 -0.80 -14.44
C LEU A 97 -6.31 -1.26 -15.36
N LEU A 98 -6.25 -2.52 -15.80
CA LEU A 98 -7.30 -3.16 -16.60
C LEU A 98 -7.71 -4.51 -16.02
N ALA A 99 -8.99 -4.82 -16.11
CA ALA A 99 -9.48 -6.17 -15.93
C ALA A 99 -9.27 -6.96 -17.23
N LEU A 100 -8.38 -7.96 -17.18
CA LEU A 100 -8.08 -8.81 -18.34
C LEU A 100 -8.49 -10.25 -18.05
N GLN A 101 -8.96 -10.94 -19.10
CA GLN A 101 -9.21 -12.38 -19.09
C GLN A 101 -8.30 -13.04 -20.10
N CYS A 102 -7.82 -14.24 -19.78
CA CYS A 102 -7.02 -15.01 -20.69
C CYS A 102 -7.84 -15.38 -21.93
N GLU A 103 -7.32 -15.08 -23.12
CA GLU A 103 -7.97 -15.40 -24.38
C GLU A 103 -8.21 -16.90 -24.56
N TRP A 104 -7.35 -17.73 -23.95
CA TRP A 104 -7.43 -19.18 -24.03
C TRP A 104 -8.33 -19.80 -22.96
N CYS A 105 -8.01 -19.67 -21.67
CA CYS A 105 -8.74 -20.36 -20.59
C CYS A 105 -9.82 -19.52 -19.90
N LYS A 106 -9.97 -18.24 -20.28
CA LYS A 106 -10.94 -17.27 -19.74
C LYS A 106 -10.77 -16.89 -18.26
N SER A 107 -9.80 -17.46 -17.56
CA SER A 107 -9.44 -17.04 -16.20
C SER A 107 -8.97 -15.58 -16.17
N ASP A 108 -9.26 -14.90 -15.07
CA ASP A 108 -8.79 -13.54 -14.84
C ASP A 108 -7.27 -13.50 -14.71
N ILE A 109 -6.66 -12.45 -15.23
CA ILE A 109 -5.21 -12.24 -15.18
C ILE A 109 -4.90 -11.23 -14.07
N ILE A 110 -3.94 -11.59 -13.23
CA ILE A 110 -3.47 -10.76 -12.11
C ILE A 110 -1.97 -10.54 -12.18
N ALA A 111 -1.54 -9.28 -12.35
CA ALA A 111 -0.15 -8.92 -12.21
C ALA A 111 0.23 -8.88 -10.71
N HIS A 112 1.39 -9.43 -10.36
CA HIS A 112 1.86 -9.52 -8.97
C HIS A 112 3.37 -9.23 -8.87
N GLY A 113 3.84 -8.90 -7.67
CA GLY A 113 5.25 -8.57 -7.44
C GLY A 113 5.68 -7.36 -8.29
N LEU A 114 6.81 -7.46 -8.98
CA LEU A 114 7.25 -6.37 -9.86
C LEU A 114 6.26 -6.07 -11.00
N ASN A 115 5.52 -7.06 -11.48
CA ASN A 115 4.54 -6.86 -12.55
C ASN A 115 3.32 -6.05 -12.08
N SER A 116 3.06 -5.97 -10.77
CA SER A 116 1.98 -5.12 -10.23
C SER A 116 2.38 -3.65 -10.11
N VAL A 117 3.61 -3.28 -10.49
CA VAL A 117 4.09 -1.88 -10.45
C VAL A 117 4.84 -1.46 -11.72
N ILE A 118 5.11 -2.39 -12.64
CA ILE A 118 5.71 -2.13 -13.95
C ILE A 118 4.67 -2.49 -15.02
N PRO A 119 4.13 -1.50 -15.76
CA PRO A 119 3.16 -1.79 -16.81
C PRO A 119 3.78 -2.59 -17.95
N SER A 120 2.95 -3.29 -18.72
CA SER A 120 3.38 -4.13 -19.84
C SER A 120 2.31 -4.18 -20.92
N HIS A 121 2.72 -4.50 -22.15
CA HIS A 121 1.80 -4.96 -23.21
C HIS A 121 1.57 -6.47 -23.14
N GLN A 122 2.40 -7.20 -22.41
CA GLN A 122 2.36 -8.66 -22.30
C GLN A 122 1.95 -9.10 -20.90
N HIS A 123 0.94 -9.96 -20.84
CA HIS A 123 0.29 -10.39 -19.59
C HIS A 123 0.16 -11.91 -19.55
N GLY A 124 1.02 -12.56 -18.75
CA GLY A 124 0.99 -14.01 -18.56
C GLY A 124 -0.21 -14.45 -17.71
N CYS A 125 -0.94 -15.46 -18.16
CA CYS A 125 -2.03 -16.08 -17.40
C CYS A 125 -1.48 -17.06 -16.36
N GLN A 126 -1.82 -16.84 -15.10
CA GLN A 126 -1.38 -17.69 -13.97
C GLN A 126 -2.03 -19.08 -14.00
N ASN A 127 -3.17 -19.23 -14.68
CA ASN A 127 -3.91 -20.49 -14.74
C ASN A 127 -3.40 -21.44 -15.84
N CYS A 128 -3.10 -20.94 -17.04
CA CYS A 128 -2.70 -21.78 -18.18
C CYS A 128 -1.34 -21.45 -18.80
N GLY A 129 -0.65 -20.40 -18.35
CA GLY A 129 0.65 -19.98 -18.87
C GLY A 129 0.61 -19.21 -20.19
N HIS A 130 -0.56 -19.02 -20.81
CA HIS A 130 -0.69 -18.25 -22.05
C HIS A 130 -0.35 -16.77 -21.86
N THR A 131 0.37 -16.18 -22.81
CA THR A 131 0.66 -14.74 -22.83
C THR A 131 -0.39 -13.99 -23.63
N ASN A 132 -1.03 -13.02 -23.00
CA ASN A 132 -2.07 -12.17 -23.58
C ASN A 132 -1.47 -10.79 -23.87
N TYR A 133 -2.01 -10.09 -24.86
CA TYR A 133 -1.45 -8.83 -25.33
C TYR A 133 -2.47 -7.70 -25.26
N THR A 134 -2.03 -6.52 -24.82
CA THR A 134 -2.84 -5.29 -24.82
C THR A 134 -2.20 -4.21 -25.68
N ILE A 135 -3.04 -3.42 -26.36
CA ILE A 135 -2.60 -2.23 -27.09
C ILE A 135 -2.05 -1.19 -26.11
N ASP A 136 -2.71 -1.04 -24.96
CA ASP A 136 -2.30 -0.13 -23.90
C ASP A 136 -1.18 -0.72 -23.06
N TYR A 137 -0.28 0.16 -22.59
CA TYR A 137 0.70 -0.17 -21.55
C TYR A 137 0.01 -0.10 -20.19
N CYS A 138 -0.22 -1.25 -19.55
CA CYS A 138 -1.10 -1.33 -18.38
C CYS A 138 -0.67 -2.43 -17.40
N ILE A 139 -1.38 -2.52 -16.28
CA ILE A 139 -1.25 -3.59 -15.29
C ILE A 139 -2.59 -4.33 -15.21
N ALA A 140 -2.55 -5.66 -15.26
CA ALA A 140 -3.73 -6.50 -15.13
C ALA A 140 -4.13 -6.66 -13.65
N ASN A 141 -5.37 -6.34 -13.31
CA ASN A 141 -5.93 -6.64 -11.98
C ASN A 141 -7.46 -6.84 -12.08
N PRO A 142 -8.02 -7.97 -11.59
CA PRO A 142 -9.43 -8.28 -11.71
C PRO A 142 -10.34 -7.35 -10.91
N LEU A 143 -9.83 -6.67 -9.87
CA LEU A 143 -10.63 -5.78 -9.02
C LEU A 143 -11.14 -4.54 -9.77
N VAL A 144 -10.59 -4.24 -10.95
CA VAL A 144 -11.15 -3.24 -11.87
C VAL A 144 -12.59 -3.60 -12.28
N LYS A 145 -12.97 -4.89 -12.37
CA LYS A 145 -14.35 -5.30 -12.66
C LYS A 145 -15.31 -4.89 -11.53
N LEU A 146 -14.89 -5.12 -10.29
CA LEU A 146 -15.68 -4.77 -9.12
C LEU A 146 -15.88 -3.25 -9.03
N LYS A 147 -14.81 -2.49 -9.29
CA LYS A 147 -14.84 -1.03 -9.39
C LYS A 147 -15.82 -0.54 -10.46
N PHE A 148 -15.83 -1.15 -11.64
CA PHE A 148 -16.82 -0.85 -12.68
C PHE A 148 -18.26 -1.08 -12.21
N LEU A 149 -18.52 -2.20 -11.53
CA LEU A 149 -19.88 -2.53 -11.05
C LEU A 149 -20.37 -1.64 -9.92
N LEU A 150 -19.47 -1.16 -9.08
CA LEU A 150 -19.76 -0.19 -8.04
C LEU A 150 -19.83 1.25 -8.57
N ASN A 151 -19.67 1.45 -9.89
CA ASN A 151 -19.58 2.76 -10.52
C ASN A 151 -18.48 3.64 -9.89
N ASP A 152 -17.37 3.02 -9.50
CA ASP A 152 -16.19 3.64 -8.90
C ASP A 152 -14.97 3.40 -9.78
N LEU A 153 -14.85 4.15 -10.87
CA LEU A 153 -13.76 3.99 -11.83
C LEU A 153 -12.43 4.62 -11.38
N ALA A 154 -12.42 5.33 -10.24
CA ALA A 154 -11.24 6.03 -9.75
C ALA A 154 -10.24 5.05 -9.13
N ILE A 155 -9.07 4.91 -9.76
CA ILE A 155 -7.93 4.16 -9.20
C ILE A 155 -7.28 4.95 -8.06
N GLN A 156 -7.07 6.25 -8.27
CA GLN A 156 -6.75 7.20 -7.22
C GLN A 156 -7.98 8.07 -6.98
N ARG A 157 -8.51 8.03 -5.76
CA ARG A 157 -9.63 8.87 -5.33
C ARG A 157 -9.10 10.15 -4.72
N GLU A 158 -9.88 11.21 -4.80
CA GLU A 158 -9.62 12.39 -3.98
C GLU A 158 -9.80 12.00 -2.51
N VAL A 159 -8.81 12.33 -1.70
CA VAL A 159 -8.77 12.01 -0.27
C VAL A 159 -8.63 13.29 0.54
N LEU A 160 -9.20 13.28 1.73
CA LEU A 160 -9.00 14.33 2.72
C LEU A 160 -7.68 14.07 3.47
N ILE A 161 -6.76 15.03 3.44
CA ILE A 161 -5.63 15.05 4.36
C ILE A 161 -6.12 15.64 5.68
N PRO A 162 -6.16 14.88 6.78
CA PRO A 162 -6.67 15.40 8.04
C PRO A 162 -5.69 16.43 8.65
N ASN A 163 -6.21 17.51 9.23
CA ASN A 163 -5.41 18.51 9.95
C ASN A 163 -5.05 18.02 11.38
N ARG A 164 -4.50 16.81 11.47
CA ARG A 164 -4.04 16.19 12.71
C ARG A 164 -2.54 15.99 12.62
N VAL A 165 -1.86 16.36 13.70
CA VAL A 165 -0.41 16.27 13.86
C VAL A 165 -0.10 15.31 15.01
N ILE A 166 0.91 14.47 14.86
CA ILE A 166 1.46 13.65 15.94
C ILE A 166 2.98 13.69 15.92
N ASN A 167 3.58 13.81 17.09
CA ASN A 167 5.01 13.65 17.28
C ASN A 167 5.25 12.28 17.93
N LEU A 168 6.01 11.43 17.26
CA LEU A 168 6.32 10.08 17.69
C LEU A 168 7.65 10.05 18.42
N ASP A 169 7.56 9.73 19.70
CA ASP A 169 8.68 9.57 20.61
C ASP A 169 8.44 8.31 21.45
N LEU A 170 9.41 7.41 21.49
CA LEU A 170 9.31 6.14 22.23
C LEU A 170 9.12 6.36 23.74
N ARG A 171 9.50 7.52 24.27
CA ARG A 171 9.22 7.89 25.66
C ARG A 171 7.72 8.03 25.96
N TRP A 172 6.89 8.18 24.93
CA TRP A 172 5.43 8.29 25.04
C TRP A 172 4.70 7.02 24.58
N PHE A 173 5.41 6.08 23.97
CA PHE A 173 4.88 4.82 23.45
C PHE A 173 5.80 3.67 23.89
N GLU A 174 5.65 3.25 25.15
CA GLU A 174 6.53 2.28 25.81
C GLU A 174 6.64 0.93 25.08
N GLU A 175 5.56 0.50 24.41
CA GLU A 175 5.51 -0.74 23.63
C GLU A 175 5.67 -0.49 22.11
N GLY A 176 6.15 0.70 21.74
CA GLY A 176 6.43 1.11 20.38
C GLY A 176 5.22 1.64 19.61
N PHE A 177 5.42 1.83 18.31
CA PHE A 177 4.43 2.34 17.38
C PHE A 177 4.63 1.73 15.98
N GLN A 178 3.58 1.83 15.17
CA GLN A 178 3.56 1.38 13.78
C GLN A 178 3.11 2.52 12.87
N ILE A 179 3.77 2.69 11.73
CA ILE A 179 3.47 3.73 10.74
C ILE A 179 3.25 3.10 9.37
N TRP A 180 2.14 3.45 8.73
CA TRP A 180 1.84 3.10 7.34
C TRP A 180 1.68 4.34 6.47
N GLY A 181 2.10 4.25 5.22
CA GLY A 181 1.55 5.09 4.15
C GLY A 181 0.14 4.59 3.85
N SER A 182 -0.88 5.31 4.34
CA SER A 182 -2.28 4.97 4.08
C SER A 182 -2.58 5.21 2.60
N ASN A 183 -3.10 4.21 1.90
CA ASN A 183 -3.50 4.31 0.50
C ASN A 183 -5.02 4.38 0.40
N PRO A 184 -5.58 5.04 -0.63
CA PRO A 184 -7.01 4.97 -0.88
C PRO A 184 -7.49 3.51 -0.97
N ALA A 185 -8.65 3.24 -0.39
CA ALA A 185 -9.25 1.92 -0.41
C ALA A 185 -9.61 1.52 -1.86
N ILE A 186 -9.49 0.22 -2.14
CA ILE A 186 -9.90 -0.39 -3.41
C ILE A 186 -11.38 -0.11 -3.65
N ILE A 187 -12.17 -0.33 -2.59
CA ILE A 187 -13.59 -0.02 -2.49
C ILE A 187 -13.76 0.99 -1.38
N TRP A 188 -14.48 2.08 -1.66
CA TRP A 188 -14.98 3.02 -0.67
C TRP A 188 -16.42 3.39 -1.03
N THR A 189 -17.38 2.91 -0.24
CA THR A 189 -18.82 3.18 -0.46
C THR A 189 -19.43 4.14 0.55
N SER A 190 -18.63 4.62 1.51
CA SER A 190 -19.09 5.64 2.45
C SER A 190 -19.37 6.97 1.71
N PRO A 191 -20.45 7.69 2.06
CA PRO A 191 -20.71 9.01 1.48
C PRO A 191 -19.72 10.08 1.97
N LYS A 192 -18.96 9.80 3.05
CA LYS A 192 -17.94 10.71 3.56
C LYS A 192 -16.67 10.63 2.73
N PRO A 193 -15.91 11.73 2.60
CA PRO A 193 -14.57 11.67 2.03
C PRO A 193 -13.71 10.65 2.77
N GLU A 194 -12.92 9.92 2.01
CA GLU A 194 -11.90 9.04 2.57
C GLU A 194 -10.75 9.89 3.13
N GLU A 195 -10.34 9.66 4.38
CA GLU A 195 -9.13 10.26 4.92
C GLU A 195 -7.93 9.38 4.58
N SER A 196 -6.85 9.98 4.07
CA SER A 196 -5.67 9.21 3.71
C SER A 196 -4.40 10.04 3.81
N ALA A 197 -3.46 9.61 4.65
CA ALA A 197 -2.14 10.24 4.83
C ALA A 197 -1.19 9.22 5.47
N LEU A 198 -0.70 9.47 6.69
CA LEU A 198 0.06 8.50 7.46
C LEU A 198 -0.83 7.91 8.55
N HIS A 199 -1.02 6.59 8.52
CA HIS A 199 -1.76 5.89 9.57
C HIS A 199 -0.78 5.46 10.65
N VAL A 200 -1.17 5.66 11.92
CA VAL A 200 -0.31 5.42 13.06
C VAL A 200 -1.06 4.58 14.09
N HIS A 201 -0.41 3.53 14.56
CA HIS A 201 -0.73 2.91 15.84
C HIS A 201 0.35 3.24 16.87
N GLY A 202 -0.04 3.49 18.11
CA GLY A 202 0.89 3.70 19.23
C GLY A 202 0.44 2.91 20.45
N PHE A 203 1.40 2.30 21.16
CA PHE A 203 1.13 1.34 22.22
C PHE A 203 1.77 1.76 23.55
N GLU A 204 0.97 1.68 24.62
CA GLU A 204 1.41 1.83 26.02
C GLU A 204 1.61 0.46 26.67
N GLN A 205 2.17 0.47 27.88
CA GLN A 205 2.45 -0.69 28.72
C GLN A 205 1.36 -1.77 28.65
N GLY A 206 1.78 -3.02 28.43
CA GLY A 206 0.86 -4.15 28.31
C GLY A 206 0.20 -4.24 26.93
N ASN A 207 0.83 -3.68 25.89
CA ASN A 207 0.39 -3.70 24.50
C ASN A 207 -0.96 -3.00 24.25
N LYS A 208 -1.31 -2.03 25.09
CA LYS A 208 -2.57 -1.30 24.96
C LYS A 208 -2.44 -0.26 23.85
N ARG A 209 -3.18 -0.44 22.76
CA ARG A 209 -3.26 0.56 21.69
C ARG A 209 -3.95 1.84 22.18
N VAL A 210 -3.21 2.95 22.18
CA VAL A 210 -3.70 4.28 22.59
C VAL A 210 -3.81 5.27 21.43
N VAL A 211 -3.08 5.01 20.35
CA VAL A 211 -3.21 5.73 19.09
C VAL A 211 -3.64 4.74 18.02
N ASP A 212 -4.65 5.12 17.25
CA ASP A 212 -5.18 4.42 16.08
C ASP A 212 -5.88 5.47 15.20
N ASN A 213 -5.10 6.16 14.38
CA ASN A 213 -5.64 7.22 13.54
C ASN A 213 -4.74 7.55 12.35
N THR A 214 -5.31 8.27 11.39
CA THR A 214 -4.60 8.86 10.25
C THR A 214 -4.24 10.31 10.56
N TYR A 215 -3.01 10.72 10.26
CA TYR A 215 -2.46 12.04 10.54
C TYR A 215 -1.93 12.67 9.25
N GLY A 216 -2.20 13.97 9.05
CA GLY A 216 -1.68 14.73 7.92
C GLY A 216 -0.20 15.08 8.10
N GLU A 217 0.26 15.12 9.35
CA GLU A 217 1.65 15.35 9.70
C GLU A 217 2.07 14.37 10.81
N VAL A 218 3.15 13.63 10.55
CA VAL A 218 3.80 12.75 11.52
C VAL A 218 5.23 13.21 11.65
N ILE A 219 5.62 13.60 12.86
CA ILE A 219 6.98 14.02 13.19
C ILE A 219 7.68 12.84 13.86
N LEU A 220 8.83 12.44 13.35
CA LEU A 220 9.66 11.37 13.89
C LEU A 220 11.10 11.86 13.98
N HIS A 221 11.70 11.77 15.17
CA HIS A 221 13.05 12.29 15.45
C HIS A 221 13.23 13.77 15.07
N GLY A 222 12.17 14.57 15.18
CA GLY A 222 12.17 15.99 14.82
C GLY A 222 11.99 16.28 13.33
N GLU A 223 11.88 15.26 12.48
CA GLU A 223 11.63 15.40 11.05
C GLU A 223 10.17 15.12 10.72
N SER A 224 9.53 15.99 9.93
CA SER A 224 8.19 15.72 9.40
C SER A 224 8.26 14.76 8.22
N LEU A 225 7.56 13.64 8.31
CA LEU A 225 7.55 12.60 7.28
C LEU A 225 6.71 13.02 6.06
N ASN A 226 7.29 12.95 4.86
CA ASN A 226 6.59 13.18 3.60
C ASN A 226 5.71 11.97 3.24
N ILE A 227 4.39 12.20 3.17
CA ILE A 227 3.38 11.18 2.89
C ILE A 227 3.70 10.34 1.63
N GLN A 228 4.10 10.99 0.53
CA GLN A 228 4.32 10.30 -0.74
C GLN A 228 5.58 9.44 -0.72
N MET A 229 6.67 9.92 -0.12
CA MET A 229 7.90 9.15 0.01
C MET A 229 7.71 7.92 0.88
N ILE A 230 6.97 8.05 2.00
CA ILE A 230 6.60 6.93 2.88
C ILE A 230 5.71 5.91 2.16
N ARG A 231 4.68 6.36 1.44
CA ARG A 231 3.83 5.48 0.61
C ARG A 231 4.63 4.69 -0.41
N VAL A 232 5.51 5.36 -1.16
CA VAL A 232 6.37 4.71 -2.17
C VAL A 232 7.34 3.75 -1.50
N LEU A 233 7.95 4.13 -0.37
CA LEU A 233 8.87 3.26 0.36
C LEU A 233 8.16 2.00 0.87
N GLN A 234 6.92 2.13 1.37
CA GLN A 234 6.11 0.97 1.76
C GLN A 234 5.91 -0.01 0.62
N ILE A 235 5.67 0.47 -0.61
CA ILE A 235 5.57 -0.43 -1.78
C ILE A 235 6.93 -1.04 -2.13
N GLN A 236 8.00 -0.24 -2.11
CA GLN A 236 9.37 -0.70 -2.39
C GLN A 236 9.81 -1.82 -1.43
N MET A 237 9.53 -1.68 -0.14
CA MET A 237 9.85 -2.67 0.89
C MET A 237 9.05 -3.97 0.73
N ASN A 238 7.90 -3.92 0.07
CA ASN A 238 7.09 -5.09 -0.27
C ASN A 238 7.50 -5.75 -1.61
N LEU A 239 8.44 -5.16 -2.34
CA LEU A 239 9.01 -5.70 -3.58
C LEU A 239 10.39 -6.32 -3.32
N LYS A 240 10.40 -7.57 -2.86
CA LYS A 240 11.64 -8.30 -2.47
C LYS A 240 12.77 -8.24 -3.50
N LEU A 241 12.45 -8.20 -4.79
CA LEU A 241 13.43 -8.22 -5.88
C LEU A 241 14.24 -6.91 -6.03
N ILE A 242 13.78 -5.80 -5.44
CA ILE A 242 14.47 -4.50 -5.54
C ILE A 242 15.07 -4.04 -4.22
N TYR A 243 14.88 -4.79 -3.12
CA TYR A 243 15.34 -4.39 -1.79
C TYR A 243 16.83 -4.03 -1.79
N SER A 244 17.68 -4.89 -2.36
CA SER A 244 19.14 -4.69 -2.39
C SER A 244 19.59 -3.55 -3.31
N GLN A 245 18.65 -2.85 -3.93
CA GLN A 245 18.89 -1.73 -4.82
C GLN A 245 18.28 -0.43 -4.28
N LEU A 246 17.66 -0.45 -3.10
CA LEU A 246 17.21 0.75 -2.40
C LEU A 246 18.39 1.44 -1.72
N ASP A 247 18.44 2.76 -1.82
CA ASP A 247 19.45 3.59 -1.17
C ASP A 247 18.91 5.01 -0.90
N THR A 248 19.64 5.78 -0.09
CA THR A 248 19.42 7.21 0.15
C THR A 248 20.51 8.03 -0.56
N ILE A 249 20.23 8.48 -1.78
CA ILE A 249 21.17 9.30 -2.56
C ILE A 249 20.93 10.79 -2.31
N HIS A 250 22.01 11.55 -2.14
CA HIS A 250 21.98 13.01 -2.09
C HIS A 250 22.60 13.62 -3.36
N CYS A 251 22.09 14.76 -3.80
CA CYS A 251 22.65 15.49 -4.91
C CYS A 251 24.07 15.99 -4.56
N PRO A 252 25.11 15.68 -5.35
CA PRO A 252 26.48 16.11 -5.04
C PRO A 252 26.70 17.64 -5.19
N ARG A 253 25.73 18.36 -5.77
CA ARG A 253 25.82 19.82 -6.00
C ARG A 253 25.16 20.65 -4.91
N CYS A 254 23.96 20.26 -4.46
CA CYS A 254 23.17 21.03 -3.49
C CYS A 254 22.84 20.25 -2.22
N ASN A 255 23.27 18.98 -2.14
CA ASN A 255 22.99 18.07 -1.03
C ASN A 255 21.51 17.75 -0.81
N GLU A 256 20.61 18.09 -1.73
CA GLU A 256 19.20 17.70 -1.64
C GLU A 256 19.05 16.17 -1.78
N PRO A 257 18.28 15.48 -0.92
CA PRO A 257 17.98 14.06 -1.07
C PRO A 257 17.19 13.79 -2.37
N ILE A 258 17.54 12.71 -3.06
CA ILE A 258 16.89 12.31 -4.31
C ILE A 258 15.74 11.37 -4.03
N PHE A 259 14.57 11.71 -4.58
CA PHE A 259 13.41 10.84 -4.60
C PHE A 259 13.11 10.38 -6.03
N ASP A 260 13.33 9.10 -6.31
CA ASP A 260 12.95 8.52 -7.58
C ASP A 260 11.42 8.30 -7.62
N THR A 261 10.76 8.90 -8.61
CA THR A 261 9.30 8.85 -8.80
C THR A 261 8.90 8.04 -10.03
N ALA A 262 7.60 7.75 -10.16
CA ALA A 262 7.04 6.97 -11.28
C ALA A 262 7.81 5.64 -11.47
N LEU A 263 8.12 5.24 -12.70
CA LEU A 263 8.84 3.98 -12.94
C LEU A 263 10.26 3.95 -12.33
N LYS A 264 10.91 5.11 -12.13
CA LYS A 264 12.22 5.15 -11.47
C LYS A 264 12.15 4.72 -10.00
N ALA A 265 10.97 4.80 -9.38
CA ALA A 265 10.74 4.33 -8.03
C ALA A 265 10.82 2.79 -7.89
N VAL A 266 10.79 2.04 -9.00
CA VAL A 266 10.81 0.57 -8.99
C VAL A 266 11.78 -0.04 -10.01
N ILE A 267 12.38 0.79 -10.87
CA ILE A 267 13.39 0.40 -11.86
C ILE A 267 14.71 1.10 -11.52
N PRO A 268 15.73 0.35 -11.04
CA PRO A 268 17.02 0.94 -10.68
C PRO A 268 17.74 1.57 -11.87
N SER A 269 18.32 2.75 -11.64
CA SER A 269 19.09 3.50 -12.63
C SER A 269 20.44 3.94 -12.06
N THR A 270 21.40 4.19 -12.95
CA THR A 270 22.64 4.88 -12.61
C THR A 270 22.53 6.39 -12.78
N GLU A 271 21.60 6.88 -13.60
CA GLU A 271 21.39 8.33 -13.80
C GLU A 271 20.34 8.85 -12.81
N LYS A 272 20.70 9.93 -12.10
CA LYS A 272 19.84 10.68 -11.18
C LYS A 272 19.68 12.13 -11.64
N PHE A 273 18.55 12.71 -11.28
CA PHE A 273 18.22 14.11 -11.57
C PHE A 273 17.72 14.77 -10.28
N CYS A 274 18.40 15.84 -9.86
CA CYS A 274 17.97 16.65 -8.72
C CYS A 274 16.95 17.68 -9.19
N THR A 275 15.72 17.61 -8.68
CA THR A 275 14.66 18.58 -9.01
C THR A 275 14.92 19.97 -8.43
N GLN A 276 15.73 20.08 -7.37
CA GLN A 276 16.01 21.35 -6.69
C GLN A 276 17.04 22.22 -7.44
N CYS A 277 18.08 21.61 -8.02
CA CYS A 277 19.15 22.36 -8.72
C CYS A 277 19.35 21.93 -10.19
N GLU A 278 18.45 21.11 -10.70
CA GLU A 278 18.40 20.58 -12.08
C GLU A 278 19.68 19.82 -12.50
N TYR A 279 20.50 19.41 -11.54
CA TYR A 279 21.76 18.71 -11.83
C TYR A 279 21.52 17.23 -12.13
N LYS A 280 22.07 16.77 -13.26
CA LYS A 280 22.13 15.35 -13.64
C LYS A 280 23.47 14.78 -13.23
N PHE A 281 23.46 13.62 -12.61
CA PHE A 281 24.67 12.94 -12.15
C PHE A 281 24.51 11.43 -12.15
N ALA A 282 25.63 10.73 -12.11
CA ALA A 282 25.66 9.27 -12.06
C ALA A 282 25.92 8.75 -10.64
N THR A 283 25.30 7.62 -10.32
CA THR A 283 25.47 6.85 -9.08
C THR A 283 25.73 5.38 -9.44
N HIS A 284 25.94 4.54 -8.43
CA HIS A 284 25.76 3.10 -8.62
C HIS A 284 24.28 2.82 -8.97
N LYS A 285 24.01 1.62 -9.52
CA LYS A 285 22.67 1.27 -9.98
C LYS A 285 21.74 1.03 -8.78
N CYS A 286 20.87 1.99 -8.49
CA CYS A 286 19.96 1.97 -7.34
C CYS A 286 18.64 2.68 -7.64
N ILE A 287 17.72 2.61 -6.68
CA ILE A 287 16.48 3.36 -6.56
C ILE A 287 16.62 4.21 -5.30
N SER A 288 16.48 5.52 -5.44
CA SER A 288 16.63 6.45 -4.32
C SER A 288 15.29 6.75 -3.65
N ASN A 289 15.20 6.53 -2.35
CA ASN A 289 14.10 7.02 -1.53
C ASN A 289 14.67 7.72 -0.27
N PRO A 290 14.33 9.00 -0.03
CA PRO A 290 14.92 9.77 1.06
C PRO A 290 14.72 9.17 2.46
N TYR A 291 13.72 8.32 2.69
CA TYR A 291 13.49 7.71 4.00
C TYR A 291 14.05 6.30 4.17
N TYR A 292 14.78 5.78 3.19
CA TYR A 292 15.37 4.45 3.32
C TYR A 292 16.39 4.39 4.47
N TYR A 293 17.19 5.45 4.68
CA TYR A 293 18.13 5.51 5.82
C TYR A 293 17.45 5.39 7.18
N LEU A 294 16.20 5.88 7.34
CA LEU A 294 15.47 5.73 8.59
C LEU A 294 15.24 4.25 8.89
N LEU A 295 14.85 3.46 7.87
CA LEU A 295 14.63 2.02 8.05
C LEU A 295 15.92 1.29 8.38
N GLU A 296 17.03 1.67 7.78
CA GLU A 296 18.34 1.12 8.13
C GLU A 296 18.69 1.42 9.59
N ALA A 297 18.51 2.66 10.04
CA ALA A 297 18.75 3.05 11.43
C ALA A 297 17.85 2.30 12.43
N PHE A 298 16.56 2.10 12.11
CA PHE A 298 15.66 1.31 12.95
C PHE A 298 16.06 -0.18 12.96
N ASN A 299 16.42 -0.75 11.81
CA ASN A 299 16.86 -2.13 11.77
C ASN A 299 18.12 -2.33 12.60
N GLU A 300 19.09 -1.41 12.58
CA GLU A 300 20.30 -1.51 13.40
C GLU A 300 20.04 -1.35 14.90
N ALA A 301 19.10 -0.47 15.28
CA ALA A 301 18.80 -0.19 16.68
C ALA A 301 17.95 -1.27 17.37
N TYR A 302 17.15 -2.03 16.60
CA TYR A 302 16.16 -2.99 17.12
C TYR A 302 16.35 -4.44 16.62
N SER A 303 17.45 -4.74 15.92
CA SER A 303 17.89 -6.11 15.61
C SER A 303 18.76 -6.71 16.71
#